data_AF-A0A7H8M690-F1
#
_entry.id   AF-A0A7H8M690-F1
#
_cell.length_a   1.000
_cell.length_b   1.000
_cell.length_c   1.000
_cell.angle_alpha   90.00
_cell.angle_beta   90.00
_cell.angle_gamma   90.00
#
_symmetry.space_group_name_H-M   'P 1'
#
loop_
_entity.id
_entity.type
_entity.pdbx_description
1 polymer ?
#
loop_
_entity_poly.entity_id
_entity_poly.type
_entity_poly.pdbx_seq_one_letter_code
_entity_poly.pdbx_strand_id
1 'polypeptide(L)'
;MRGDFAELDGHDAYELLGITPNASPEEIKRAHLTLVRRHHPDQFQDARAKAEGAEHTRLINAARDVLLDHRASYDAARRPPEPEEIIEDPWDTATAGAPRPGPWTTTAPGPPHRYHPPGPRHEVGSKLRLGCTIAVLTGLSSLLSTAVVVVLRPDGPAAETTVRADLAGTWTGTVKDHYGNRATWTVELTLEEGEKVGRVRYPHARCTGKAVPVSYAGKSLIIRTDFPDEQSRCDAGNITLTRRKDGRADIVYYAPNQRTKKTTGTLRRTGKRP
;
A
#
# COMPACT_ATOMS: atom_id res chain seq x y z
N MET A 1 12.45 -10.83 -13.19
CA MET A 1 11.19 -10.23 -12.68
C MET A 1 10.58 -9.39 -13.81
N ARG A 2 9.47 -9.81 -14.44
CA ARG A 2 8.79 -9.03 -15.50
C ARG A 2 7.29 -9.02 -15.22
N GLY A 3 6.74 -7.85 -14.89
CA GLY A 3 5.31 -7.63 -14.73
C GLY A 3 4.97 -6.46 -13.80
N ASP A 4 5.36 -6.58 -12.52
CA ASP A 4 4.80 -5.73 -11.47
C ASP A 4 5.76 -4.67 -10.89
N PHE A 5 7.07 -4.79 -11.15
CA PHE A 5 8.12 -3.90 -10.63
C PHE A 5 9.14 -3.51 -11.71
N ALA A 6 8.65 -3.17 -12.91
CA ALA A 6 9.48 -2.87 -14.08
C ALA A 6 10.36 -1.61 -13.89
N GLU A 7 9.96 -0.71 -13.00
CA GLU A 7 10.69 0.50 -12.62
C GLU A 7 12.08 0.22 -12.04
N LEU A 8 12.29 -0.97 -11.47
CA LEU A 8 13.57 -1.44 -10.96
C LEU A 8 14.51 -1.94 -12.07
N ASP A 9 14.06 -1.97 -13.33
CA ASP A 9 14.84 -2.45 -14.49
C ASP A 9 15.47 -3.84 -14.30
N GLY A 10 14.76 -4.70 -13.56
CA GLY A 10 15.22 -6.05 -13.24
C GLY A 10 16.21 -6.15 -12.08
N HIS A 11 16.58 -5.04 -11.45
CA HIS A 11 17.41 -5.03 -10.24
C HIS A 11 16.60 -5.35 -8.98
N ASP A 12 17.28 -5.88 -7.95
CA ASP A 12 16.68 -6.07 -6.63
C ASP A 12 16.68 -4.75 -5.84
N ALA A 13 15.55 -4.39 -5.23
CA ALA A 13 15.38 -3.13 -4.53
C ALA A 13 16.22 -3.06 -3.23
N TYR A 14 16.43 -4.20 -2.56
CA TYR A 14 17.27 -4.25 -1.36
C TYR A 14 18.75 -4.11 -1.75
N GLU A 15 19.15 -4.72 -2.87
CA GLU A 15 20.51 -4.56 -3.42
C GLU A 15 20.78 -3.12 -3.87
N LEU A 16 19.83 -2.48 -4.57
CA LEU A 16 19.96 -1.08 -5.00
C LEU A 16 20.15 -0.11 -3.84
N LEU A 17 19.53 -0.38 -2.68
CA LEU A 17 19.71 0.43 -1.47
C LEU A 17 20.85 -0.07 -0.56
N GLY A 18 21.44 -1.23 -0.84
CA GLY A 18 22.51 -1.81 -0.02
C GLY A 18 22.06 -2.20 1.39
N ILE A 19 20.81 -2.68 1.53
CA ILE A 19 20.20 -3.03 2.83
C ILE A 19 19.68 -4.47 2.85
N THR A 20 19.33 -4.98 4.03
CA THR A 20 18.79 -6.33 4.16
C THR A 20 17.25 -6.36 4.01
N PRO A 21 16.66 -7.52 3.67
CA PRO A 21 15.20 -7.70 3.65
C PRO A 21 14.51 -7.50 5.01
N ASN A 22 15.26 -7.38 6.11
CA ASN A 22 14.73 -7.12 7.44
C ASN A 22 14.87 -5.64 7.86
N ALA A 23 15.40 -4.79 6.98
CA ALA A 23 15.65 -3.38 7.30
C ALA A 23 14.38 -2.63 7.70
N SER A 24 14.49 -1.70 8.65
CA SER A 24 13.36 -0.86 9.08
C SER A 24 13.02 0.23 8.05
N PRO A 25 11.81 0.83 8.10
CA PRO A 25 11.46 1.98 7.26
C PRO A 25 12.45 3.16 7.38
N GLU A 26 12.99 3.38 8.58
CA GLU A 26 13.99 4.42 8.86
C GLU A 26 15.34 4.09 8.23
N GLU A 27 15.74 2.82 8.22
CA GLU A 27 16.93 2.35 7.51
C GLU A 27 16.80 2.53 6.00
N ILE A 28 15.63 2.20 5.43
CA ILE A 28 15.32 2.42 4.01
C ILE A 28 15.45 3.91 3.67
N LYS A 29 14.83 4.79 4.47
CA LYS A 29 14.90 6.25 4.25
C LYS A 29 16.34 6.78 4.37
N ARG A 30 17.11 6.32 5.36
CA ARG A 30 18.52 6.74 5.54
C ARG A 30 19.43 6.28 4.39
N ALA A 31 19.30 5.03 3.96
CA ALA A 31 20.05 4.48 2.84
C ALA A 31 19.74 5.26 1.55
N HIS A 32 18.45 5.48 1.29
CA HIS A 32 17.96 6.29 0.18
C HIS A 32 18.60 7.69 0.15
N LEU A 33 18.50 8.44 1.25
CA LEU A 33 19.04 9.81 1.31
C LEU A 33 20.56 9.83 1.09
N THR A 34 21.27 8.84 1.61
CA THR A 34 22.73 8.70 1.44
C THR A 34 23.10 8.45 -0.02
N LEU A 35 22.38 7.57 -0.70
CA LEU A 35 22.66 7.20 -2.08
C LEU A 35 22.26 8.30 -3.08
N VAL A 36 21.12 8.97 -2.88
CA VAL A 36 20.77 10.14 -3.72
C VAL A 36 21.82 11.23 -3.57
N ARG A 37 22.27 11.52 -2.36
CA ARG A 37 23.39 12.44 -2.12
C ARG A 37 24.75 11.94 -2.61
N ARG A 38 24.87 10.77 -3.22
CA ARG A 38 26.10 10.32 -3.88
C ARG A 38 25.95 10.30 -5.39
N HIS A 39 24.75 10.00 -5.86
CA HIS A 39 24.48 9.74 -7.27
C HIS A 39 23.70 10.88 -7.95
N HIS A 40 23.29 11.93 -7.24
CA HIS A 40 22.55 13.04 -7.84
C HIS A 40 23.32 13.67 -9.01
N PRO A 41 22.68 13.93 -10.16
CA PRO A 41 23.35 14.45 -11.35
C PRO A 41 24.12 15.76 -11.10
N ASP A 42 23.63 16.62 -10.20
CA ASP A 42 24.28 17.89 -9.84
C ASP A 42 25.70 17.75 -9.25
N GLN A 43 26.10 16.55 -8.82
CA GLN A 43 27.44 16.30 -8.30
C GLN A 43 28.48 16.10 -9.38
N PHE A 44 28.04 15.83 -10.61
CA PHE A 44 28.91 15.55 -11.73
C PHE A 44 28.94 16.76 -12.66
N GLN A 45 30.11 17.06 -13.22
CA GLN A 45 30.26 18.13 -14.23
C GLN A 45 30.17 17.57 -15.65
N ASP A 46 30.75 16.40 -15.87
CA ASP A 46 30.74 15.68 -17.14
C ASP A 46 29.33 15.19 -17.53
N ALA A 47 28.97 15.31 -18.80
CA ALA A 47 27.63 14.99 -19.29
C ALA A 47 27.29 13.50 -19.21
N ARG A 48 28.27 12.62 -19.43
CA ARG A 48 28.07 11.17 -19.30
C ARG A 48 27.90 10.79 -17.83
N ALA A 49 28.73 11.31 -16.95
CA ALA A 49 28.60 11.07 -15.51
C ALA A 49 27.27 11.60 -14.95
N LYS A 50 26.77 12.74 -15.45
CA LYS A 50 25.43 13.24 -15.14
C LYS A 50 24.32 12.28 -15.55
N ALA A 51 24.40 11.73 -16.77
CA ALA A 51 23.42 10.77 -17.26
C ALA A 51 23.44 9.47 -16.44
N GLU A 52 24.61 8.95 -16.12
CA GLU A 52 24.77 7.77 -15.26
C GLU A 52 24.23 8.03 -13.84
N GLY A 53 24.51 9.20 -13.26
CA GLY A 53 23.96 9.61 -11.97
C GLY A 53 22.43 9.77 -11.97
N ALA A 54 21.87 10.30 -13.06
CA ALA A 54 20.42 10.42 -13.23
C ALA A 54 19.74 9.05 -13.27
N GLU A 55 20.27 8.08 -14.03
CA GLU A 55 19.75 6.72 -14.06
C GLU A 55 19.87 6.02 -12.71
N HIS A 56 21.02 6.14 -12.05
CA HIS A 56 21.22 5.53 -10.75
C HIS A 56 20.28 6.13 -9.68
N THR A 57 20.09 7.45 -9.70
CA THR A 57 19.14 8.15 -8.83
C THR A 57 17.69 7.70 -9.10
N ARG A 58 17.33 7.50 -10.38
CA ARG A 58 16.02 6.96 -10.78
C ARG A 58 15.77 5.58 -10.17
N LEU A 59 16.75 4.68 -10.25
CA LEU A 59 16.65 3.33 -9.67
C LEU A 59 16.59 3.37 -8.13
N ILE A 60 17.39 4.22 -7.47
CA ILE A 60 17.34 4.42 -6.01
C ILE A 60 15.96 4.91 -5.56
N ASN A 61 15.36 5.84 -6.30
CA ASN A 61 14.03 6.35 -6.00
C ASN A 61 12.99 5.21 -6.12
N ALA A 62 13.01 4.48 -7.24
CA ALA A 62 12.12 3.36 -7.48
C ALA A 62 12.25 2.28 -6.38
N ALA A 63 13.47 1.93 -5.99
CA ALA A 63 13.71 0.96 -4.90
C ALA A 63 13.13 1.42 -3.57
N ARG A 64 13.31 2.70 -3.21
CA ARG A 64 12.74 3.27 -1.98
C ARG A 64 11.21 3.25 -2.00
N ASP A 65 10.60 3.61 -3.12
CA ASP A 65 9.14 3.65 -3.26
C ASP A 65 8.56 2.22 -3.15
N VAL A 66 9.16 1.24 -3.85
CA VAL A 66 8.77 -0.17 -3.76
C VAL A 66 8.87 -0.71 -2.33
N LEU A 67 9.96 -0.41 -1.61
CA LEU A 67 10.19 -0.93 -0.26
C LEU A 67 9.40 -0.22 0.84
N LEU A 68 8.92 0.99 0.62
CA LEU A 68 8.05 1.69 1.57
C LEU A 68 6.57 1.37 1.32
N ASP A 69 6.15 1.33 0.06
CA ASP A 69 4.72 1.29 -0.29
C ASP A 69 4.26 -0.13 -0.67
N HIS A 70 5.16 -0.96 -1.18
CA HIS A 70 4.83 -2.24 -1.84
C HIS A 70 5.68 -3.42 -1.38
N ARG A 71 6.32 -3.31 -0.20
CA ARG A 71 7.28 -4.31 0.30
C ARG A 71 6.74 -5.73 0.33
N ALA A 72 5.53 -5.92 0.86
CA ALA A 72 4.93 -7.24 0.98
C ALA A 72 4.68 -7.91 -0.39
N SER A 73 4.18 -7.14 -1.37
CA SER A 73 4.00 -7.64 -2.74
C SER A 73 5.34 -7.88 -3.44
N TYR A 74 6.33 -7.04 -3.18
CA TYR A 74 7.67 -7.20 -3.72
C TYR A 74 8.33 -8.48 -3.20
N ASP A 75 8.27 -8.72 -1.90
CA ASP A 75 8.78 -9.95 -1.29
C ASP A 75 8.05 -11.20 -1.78
N ALA A 76 6.73 -11.12 -2.01
CA ALA A 76 5.97 -12.22 -2.59
C ALA A 76 6.42 -12.54 -4.04
N ALA A 77 6.67 -11.51 -4.85
CA ALA A 77 7.16 -11.70 -6.23
C ALA A 77 8.63 -12.14 -6.32
N ARG A 78 9.43 -11.89 -5.26
CA ARG A 78 10.79 -12.42 -5.13
C ARG A 78 10.84 -13.88 -4.71
N ARG A 79 9.80 -14.39 -4.06
CA ARG A 79 9.77 -15.77 -3.61
C ARG A 79 9.79 -16.67 -4.86
N PRO A 80 10.74 -17.63 -4.96
CA PRO A 80 10.68 -18.61 -6.03
C PRO A 80 9.34 -19.35 -5.97
N PRO A 81 8.79 -19.79 -7.12
CA PRO A 81 7.59 -20.62 -7.10
C PRO A 81 7.88 -21.81 -6.18
N GLU A 82 6.95 -22.10 -5.26
CA GLU A 82 7.06 -23.33 -4.48
C GLU A 82 7.20 -24.50 -5.47
N PRO A 83 8.07 -25.49 -5.18
CA PRO A 83 8.17 -26.67 -6.02
C PRO A 83 6.74 -27.16 -6.25
N GLU A 84 6.32 -27.22 -7.50
CA GLU A 84 5.04 -27.82 -7.85
C GLU A 84 5.10 -29.22 -7.25
N GLU A 85 4.31 -29.47 -6.20
CA GLU A 85 4.11 -30.83 -5.72
C GLU A 85 3.60 -31.57 -6.93
N ILE A 86 4.46 -32.41 -7.51
CA ILE A 86 4.05 -33.39 -8.49
C ILE A 86 3.10 -34.26 -7.69
N ILE A 87 1.81 -33.95 -7.77
CA ILE A 87 0.76 -34.87 -7.39
C ILE A 87 0.92 -35.98 -8.40
N GLU A 88 1.71 -37.00 -8.06
CA GLU A 88 1.71 -38.26 -8.78
C GLU A 88 0.26 -38.71 -8.77
N ASP A 89 -0.43 -38.53 -9.90
CA ASP A 89 -1.79 -38.98 -10.05
C ASP A 89 -1.78 -40.49 -9.76
N PRO A 90 -2.44 -40.98 -8.69
CA PRO A 90 -2.45 -42.40 -8.37
C PRO A 90 -2.99 -43.25 -9.53
N TRP A 91 -3.67 -42.63 -10.49
CA TRP A 91 -4.20 -43.26 -11.69
C TRP A 91 -3.17 -43.41 -12.82
N ASP A 92 -2.07 -42.64 -12.83
CA ASP A 92 -0.99 -42.78 -13.82
C ASP A 92 -0.06 -43.97 -13.54
N THR A 93 0.01 -44.43 -12.28
CA THR A 93 0.78 -45.62 -11.89
C THR A 93 -0.09 -46.89 -11.81
N ALA A 94 -1.39 -46.78 -12.06
CA ALA A 94 -2.33 -47.89 -11.97
C ALA A 94 -2.19 -48.84 -13.17
N THR A 95 -1.61 -50.01 -12.94
CA THR A 95 -1.58 -51.10 -13.92
C THR A 95 -3.00 -51.51 -14.33
N ALA A 96 -3.32 -51.44 -15.63
CA ALA A 96 -4.59 -51.92 -16.18
C ALA A 96 -4.78 -53.41 -15.85
N GLY A 97 -5.77 -53.72 -15.00
CA GLY A 97 -6.09 -55.09 -14.55
C GLY A 97 -5.86 -55.37 -13.06
N ALA A 98 -5.44 -54.39 -12.26
CA ALA A 98 -5.39 -54.54 -10.81
C ALA A 98 -6.81 -54.84 -10.24
N PRO A 99 -6.98 -55.84 -9.35
CA PRO A 99 -8.26 -56.15 -8.74
C PRO A 99 -8.81 -54.92 -8.01
N ARG A 100 -10.07 -54.55 -8.27
CA ARG A 100 -10.73 -53.48 -7.51
C ARG A 100 -10.76 -53.88 -6.03
N PRO A 101 -10.20 -53.09 -5.11
CA PRO A 101 -10.34 -53.37 -3.69
C PRO A 101 -11.83 -53.34 -3.33
N GLY A 102 -12.29 -54.36 -2.59
CA GLY A 102 -13.69 -54.50 -2.21
C GLY A 102 -14.19 -53.32 -1.36
N PRO A 103 -15.51 -53.15 -1.24
CA PRO A 103 -16.16 -51.96 -0.67
C PRO A 103 -15.88 -51.69 0.83
N TRP A 104 -15.05 -52.50 1.48
CA TRP A 104 -14.69 -52.37 2.90
C TRP A 104 -13.19 -52.49 3.17
N THR A 105 -12.35 -51.93 2.30
CA THR A 105 -10.95 -51.64 2.67
C THR A 105 -10.93 -50.32 3.45
N THR A 106 -11.28 -50.39 4.73
CA THR A 106 -11.00 -49.32 5.68
C THR A 106 -9.48 -49.25 5.86
N THR A 107 -8.80 -48.38 5.10
CA THR A 107 -7.51 -47.87 5.56
C THR A 107 -7.79 -47.17 6.88
N ALA A 108 -7.30 -47.75 7.98
CA ALA A 108 -7.48 -47.19 9.30
C ALA A 108 -7.05 -45.71 9.27
N PRO A 109 -7.87 -44.76 9.74
CA PRO A 109 -7.45 -43.38 9.82
C PRO A 109 -6.15 -43.33 10.63
N GLY A 110 -5.13 -42.69 10.06
CA GLY A 110 -3.88 -42.44 10.76
C GLY A 110 -4.16 -41.78 12.11
N PRO A 111 -3.30 -42.01 13.12
CA PRO A 111 -3.52 -41.46 14.46
C PRO A 111 -3.72 -39.94 14.36
N PRO A 112 -4.68 -39.36 15.12
CA PRO A 112 -4.96 -37.93 15.03
C PRO A 112 -3.68 -37.15 15.33
N HIS A 113 -3.32 -36.23 14.42
CA HIS A 113 -2.26 -35.28 14.68
C HIS A 113 -2.56 -34.58 16.01
N ARG A 114 -1.70 -34.78 17.02
CA ARG A 114 -1.76 -34.00 18.24
C ARG A 114 -1.52 -32.55 17.85
N TYR A 115 -2.59 -31.76 17.84
CA TYR A 115 -2.51 -30.32 17.75
C TYR A 115 -1.64 -29.83 18.90
N HIS A 116 -0.41 -29.41 18.58
CA HIS A 116 0.42 -28.64 19.49
C HIS A 116 0.00 -27.17 19.31
N PRO A 117 -0.63 -26.53 20.30
CA PRO A 117 -0.84 -25.09 20.23
C PRO A 117 0.55 -24.42 20.12
N PRO A 118 0.73 -23.42 19.25
CA PRO A 118 1.95 -22.63 19.26
C PRO A 118 2.10 -22.01 20.66
N GLY A 119 3.26 -22.27 21.30
CA GLY A 119 3.56 -21.77 22.63
C GLY A 119 3.49 -20.24 22.70
N PRO A 120 3.29 -19.68 23.89
CA PRO A 120 3.19 -18.23 24.08
C PRO A 120 4.46 -17.56 23.57
N ARG A 121 4.30 -16.56 22.68
CA ARG A 121 5.40 -15.68 22.28
C ARG A 121 5.86 -14.93 23.53
N HIS A 122 7.08 -15.18 23.96
CA HIS A 122 7.73 -14.38 24.98
C HIS A 122 7.87 -12.95 24.47
N GLU A 123 7.17 -12.01 25.11
CA GLU A 123 7.46 -10.60 25.02
C GLU A 123 8.88 -10.36 25.53
N VAL A 124 9.78 -9.95 24.64
CA VAL A 124 11.07 -9.39 25.02
C VAL A 124 10.83 -7.96 25.48
N GLY A 125 10.37 -7.82 26.72
CA GLY A 125 10.26 -6.55 27.42
C GLY A 125 11.67 -6.01 27.72
N SER A 126 12.16 -5.14 26.84
CA SER A 126 13.37 -4.36 27.06
C SER A 126 13.18 -3.46 28.28
N LYS A 127 13.98 -3.70 29.32
CA LYS A 127 14.10 -2.82 30.47
C LYS A 127 14.81 -1.54 30.02
N LEU A 128 14.08 -0.43 29.91
CA LEU A 128 14.70 0.89 29.92
C LEU A 128 14.07 1.76 31.01
N ARG A 129 14.95 2.18 31.91
CA ARG A 129 14.69 2.96 33.12
C ARG A 129 14.26 4.38 32.74
N LEU A 130 13.09 4.83 33.18
CA LEU A 130 12.77 6.25 33.29
C LEU A 130 12.84 6.64 34.77
N GLY A 131 13.79 7.52 35.09
CA GLY A 131 13.98 8.07 36.43
C GLY A 131 13.01 9.22 36.74
N CYS A 132 12.69 9.29 38.03
CA CYS A 132 12.39 10.47 38.87
C CYS A 132 11.29 11.48 38.46
N THR A 133 10.12 11.28 39.06
CA THR A 133 9.41 12.20 40.00
C THR A 133 9.45 13.73 39.79
N ILE A 134 8.32 14.27 39.33
CA ILE A 134 7.44 15.33 39.89
C ILE A 134 8.05 16.33 40.91
N ALA A 135 7.96 17.64 40.63
CA ALA A 135 7.11 18.63 41.36
C ALA A 135 7.57 20.10 41.19
N VAL A 136 6.71 20.88 40.53
CA VAL A 136 6.24 22.25 40.85
C VAL A 136 7.18 23.25 41.54
N LEU A 137 7.45 24.40 40.88
CA LEU A 137 7.39 25.72 41.52
C LEU A 137 6.92 26.79 40.52
N THR A 138 5.88 27.54 40.93
CA THR A 138 5.34 28.76 40.32
C THR A 138 6.28 29.95 40.51
N GLY A 139 6.36 30.85 39.53
CA GLY A 139 7.03 32.14 39.69
C GLY A 139 6.99 33.03 38.45
N LEU A 140 6.10 34.01 38.48
CA LEU A 140 5.89 35.14 37.56
C LEU A 140 7.17 35.74 36.95
N SER A 141 7.14 36.07 35.65
CA SER A 141 7.44 37.43 35.13
C SER A 141 7.20 37.50 33.62
N SER A 142 6.37 38.47 33.24
CA SER A 142 6.00 38.90 31.89
C SER A 142 7.18 39.04 30.93
N LEU A 143 6.98 38.67 29.66
CA LEU A 143 7.29 39.51 28.48
C LEU A 143 6.92 38.77 27.17
N LEU A 144 6.11 39.46 26.37
CA LEU A 144 5.78 39.25 24.95
C LEU A 144 5.09 37.94 24.55
N SER A 145 3.75 38.02 24.50
CA SER A 145 2.89 37.21 23.63
C SER A 145 3.21 37.46 22.15
N THR A 146 4.32 36.92 21.64
CA THR A 146 4.30 36.46 20.25
C THR A 146 3.49 35.19 20.24
N ALA A 147 2.19 35.33 20.00
CA ALA A 147 1.40 34.24 19.46
C ALA A 147 2.02 33.91 18.09
N VAL A 148 3.10 33.11 18.10
CA VAL A 148 3.45 32.31 16.95
C VAL A 148 2.28 31.37 16.84
N VAL A 149 1.28 31.78 16.05
CA VAL A 149 0.37 30.85 15.42
C VAL A 149 1.29 30.00 14.58
N VAL A 150 1.79 28.91 15.18
CA VAL A 150 2.29 27.77 14.43
C VAL A 150 1.06 27.35 13.66
N VAL A 151 0.94 27.89 12.44
CA VAL A 151 0.07 27.34 11.43
C VAL A 151 0.69 25.98 11.20
N LEU A 152 0.24 25.00 11.99
CA LEU A 152 0.44 23.59 11.76
C LEU A 152 -0.09 23.41 10.34
N ARG A 153 0.81 23.47 9.36
CA ARG A 153 0.50 23.01 8.02
C ARG A 153 0.10 21.57 8.25
N PRO A 154 -1.16 21.18 7.99
CA PRO A 154 -1.54 19.80 8.21
C PRO A 154 -0.60 18.95 7.37
N ASP A 155 0.21 18.11 8.01
CA ASP A 155 1.02 17.12 7.33
C ASP A 155 0.03 16.27 6.52
N GLY A 156 0.11 16.43 5.21
CA GLY A 156 -0.88 15.92 4.31
C GLY A 156 -0.51 16.27 2.87
N PRO A 157 -0.79 15.37 1.92
CA PRO A 157 -0.49 15.62 0.54
C PRO A 157 -1.20 16.88 0.05
N ALA A 158 -0.46 17.82 -0.54
CA ALA A 158 -1.05 19.01 -1.14
C ALA A 158 -2.00 18.58 -2.27
N ALA A 159 -3.23 19.09 -2.23
CA ALA A 159 -4.17 18.92 -3.32
C ALA A 159 -3.72 19.76 -4.51
N GLU A 160 -3.51 19.11 -5.64
CA GLU A 160 -3.03 19.74 -6.87
C GLU A 160 -4.20 20.25 -7.73
N THR A 161 -5.44 19.84 -7.43
CA THR A 161 -6.65 20.30 -8.10
C THR A 161 -7.87 20.36 -7.18
N THR A 162 -8.98 20.92 -7.66
CA THR A 162 -10.27 21.02 -6.95
C THR A 162 -11.32 20.11 -7.58
N VAL A 163 -12.27 19.62 -6.79
CA VAL A 163 -13.37 18.77 -7.27
C VAL A 163 -14.37 19.58 -8.11
N ARG A 164 -14.73 19.07 -9.29
CA ARG A 164 -15.78 19.62 -10.16
C ARG A 164 -17.20 19.22 -9.71
N ALA A 165 -18.19 20.07 -10.02
CA ALA A 165 -19.61 19.90 -9.73
C ALA A 165 -20.21 18.54 -10.13
N ASP A 166 -19.67 17.95 -11.20
CA ASP A 166 -20.12 16.68 -11.73
C ASP A 166 -19.66 15.50 -10.86
N LEU A 167 -18.55 15.60 -10.16
CA LEU A 167 -18.04 14.55 -9.27
C LEU A 167 -18.29 14.83 -7.78
N ALA A 168 -18.73 16.03 -7.42
CA ALA A 168 -19.20 16.34 -6.07
C ALA A 168 -20.31 15.38 -5.62
N GLY A 169 -20.51 15.22 -4.31
CA GLY A 169 -21.47 14.32 -3.68
C GLY A 169 -20.85 13.14 -2.94
N THR A 170 -21.69 12.40 -2.22
CA THR A 170 -21.32 11.13 -1.59
C THR A 170 -21.59 9.99 -2.55
N TRP A 171 -20.57 9.20 -2.82
CA TRP A 171 -20.57 8.05 -3.71
C TRP A 171 -20.36 6.78 -2.90
N THR A 172 -21.28 5.83 -2.99
CA THR A 172 -21.17 4.53 -2.30
C THR A 172 -21.33 3.38 -3.26
N GLY A 173 -20.61 2.30 -3.00
CA GLY A 173 -20.72 1.10 -3.81
C GLY A 173 -19.69 0.07 -3.44
N THR A 174 -19.70 -1.02 -4.19
CA THR A 174 -18.87 -2.17 -3.93
C THR A 174 -17.79 -2.27 -5.00
N VAL A 175 -16.57 -2.54 -4.57
CA VAL A 175 -15.42 -2.75 -5.44
C VAL A 175 -14.91 -4.17 -5.28
N LYS A 176 -14.39 -4.73 -6.36
CA LYS A 176 -13.84 -6.08 -6.41
C LYS A 176 -12.38 -6.01 -6.80
N ASP A 177 -11.53 -6.63 -6.00
CA ASP A 177 -10.13 -6.85 -6.36
C ASP A 177 -10.07 -7.94 -7.42
N HIS A 178 -9.30 -7.67 -8.47
CA HIS A 178 -9.00 -8.65 -9.52
C HIS A 178 -7.64 -9.31 -9.30
N TYR A 179 -6.90 -8.85 -8.29
CA TYR A 179 -5.63 -9.38 -7.84
C TYR A 179 -5.81 -10.09 -6.47
N GLY A 180 -4.85 -10.93 -6.09
CA GLY A 180 -4.88 -11.64 -4.81
C GLY A 180 -6.10 -12.57 -4.63
N ASN A 181 -6.80 -12.44 -3.50
CA ASN A 181 -7.91 -13.31 -3.10
C ASN A 181 -9.27 -12.95 -3.72
N ARG A 182 -9.30 -12.00 -4.66
CA ARG A 182 -10.53 -11.50 -5.29
C ARG A 182 -11.57 -10.96 -4.30
N ALA A 183 -11.12 -10.40 -3.18
CA ALA A 183 -11.98 -9.82 -2.15
C ALA A 183 -12.86 -8.71 -2.72
N THR A 184 -13.98 -8.50 -2.03
CA THR A 184 -14.98 -7.50 -2.39
C THR A 184 -15.29 -6.67 -1.15
N TRP A 185 -15.26 -5.34 -1.27
CA TRP A 185 -15.54 -4.45 -0.14
C TRP A 185 -16.32 -3.20 -0.58
N THR A 186 -16.94 -2.58 0.40
CA THR A 186 -17.70 -1.34 0.21
C THR A 186 -16.80 -0.13 0.36
N VAL A 187 -16.96 0.84 -0.54
CA VAL A 187 -16.31 2.15 -0.52
C VAL A 187 -17.36 3.22 -0.39
N GLU A 188 -17.10 4.21 0.47
CA GLU A 188 -17.84 5.46 0.54
C GLU A 188 -16.86 6.62 0.34
N LEU A 189 -17.15 7.46 -0.65
CA LEU A 189 -16.32 8.58 -1.05
C LEU A 189 -17.16 9.86 -1.04
N THR A 190 -16.80 10.82 -0.20
CA THR A 190 -17.47 12.12 -0.10
C THR A 190 -16.57 13.19 -0.72
N LEU A 191 -17.06 13.84 -1.76
CA LEU A 191 -16.39 14.94 -2.45
C LEU A 191 -17.29 16.18 -2.45
N GLU A 192 -16.74 17.37 -2.25
CA GLU A 192 -17.48 18.63 -2.27
C GLU A 192 -16.97 19.51 -3.41
N GLU A 193 -17.85 20.24 -4.09
CA GLU A 193 -17.46 21.08 -5.22
C GLU A 193 -16.53 22.21 -4.78
N GLY A 194 -15.45 22.45 -5.54
CA GLY A 194 -14.44 23.46 -5.22
C GLY A 194 -13.45 23.04 -4.12
N GLU A 195 -13.76 21.99 -3.37
CA GLU A 195 -12.91 21.54 -2.28
C GLU A 195 -11.66 20.80 -2.77
N LYS A 196 -10.61 20.96 -1.96
CA LYS A 196 -9.29 20.37 -2.16
C LYS A 196 -9.08 19.08 -1.39
N VAL A 197 -9.96 18.75 -0.44
CA VAL A 197 -9.86 17.53 0.36
C VAL A 197 -11.25 16.95 0.56
N GLY A 198 -11.47 15.74 0.05
CA GLY A 198 -12.63 14.92 0.35
C GLY A 198 -12.36 13.89 1.44
N ARG A 199 -13.29 12.96 1.62
CA ARG A 199 -13.20 11.87 2.59
C ARG A 199 -13.42 10.52 1.91
N VAL A 200 -12.61 9.54 2.25
CA VAL A 200 -12.80 8.13 1.86
C VAL A 200 -13.03 7.27 3.11
N ARG A 201 -13.96 6.33 3.02
CA ARG A 201 -14.27 5.38 4.08
C ARG A 201 -14.37 3.98 3.52
N TYR A 202 -13.82 3.02 4.26
CA TYR A 202 -13.99 1.59 4.01
C TYR A 202 -14.71 0.97 5.21
N PRO A 203 -16.06 0.91 5.21
CA PRO A 203 -16.85 0.50 6.37
C PRO A 203 -16.48 -0.89 6.90
N HIS A 204 -16.20 -1.84 6.01
CA HIS A 204 -15.85 -3.21 6.38
C HIS A 204 -14.57 -3.28 7.24
N ALA A 205 -13.56 -2.49 6.88
CA ALA A 205 -12.29 -2.43 7.59
C ALA A 205 -12.24 -1.31 8.65
N ARG A 206 -13.34 -0.56 8.82
CA ARG A 206 -13.47 0.63 9.68
C ARG A 206 -12.41 1.70 9.39
N CYS A 207 -11.96 1.80 8.14
CA CYS A 207 -10.96 2.80 7.77
C CYS A 207 -11.61 4.13 7.40
N THR A 208 -11.00 5.24 7.82
CA THR A 208 -11.38 6.59 7.38
C THR A 208 -10.12 7.39 7.04
N GLY A 209 -10.10 7.96 5.84
CA GLY A 209 -8.96 8.72 5.33
C GLY A 209 -9.42 9.95 4.53
N LYS A 210 -8.44 10.73 4.09
CA LYS A 210 -8.62 11.86 3.19
C LYS A 210 -8.61 11.36 1.75
N ALA A 211 -9.42 12.00 0.92
CA ALA A 211 -9.45 11.80 -0.53
C ALA A 211 -8.95 13.07 -1.19
N VAL A 212 -7.67 13.10 -1.56
CA VAL A 212 -6.99 14.30 -2.08
C VAL A 212 -6.98 14.28 -3.60
N PRO A 213 -7.71 15.19 -4.28
CA PRO A 213 -7.66 15.31 -5.74
C PRO A 213 -6.25 15.68 -6.20
N VAL A 214 -5.72 14.90 -7.14
CA VAL A 214 -4.38 15.11 -7.73
C VAL A 214 -4.52 15.76 -9.08
N SER A 215 -5.20 15.12 -10.03
CA SER A 215 -5.31 15.64 -11.39
C SER A 215 -6.53 15.10 -12.12
N TYR A 216 -6.81 15.67 -13.30
CA TYR A 216 -7.85 15.20 -14.21
C TYR A 216 -7.23 14.55 -15.44
N ALA A 217 -7.64 13.32 -15.74
CA ALA A 217 -7.38 12.65 -17.01
C ALA A 217 -8.69 12.65 -17.84
N GLY A 218 -8.90 13.73 -18.59
CA GLY A 218 -10.15 13.96 -19.31
C GLY A 218 -11.33 14.20 -18.36
N LYS A 219 -12.25 13.22 -18.29
CA LYS A 219 -13.44 13.24 -17.40
C LYS A 219 -13.23 12.47 -16.09
N SER A 220 -12.05 11.88 -15.93
CA SER A 220 -11.70 11.05 -14.78
C SER A 220 -10.90 11.88 -13.79
N LEU A 221 -11.28 11.86 -12.52
CA LEU A 221 -10.52 12.48 -11.45
C LEU A 221 -9.61 11.44 -10.79
N ILE A 222 -8.33 11.75 -10.69
CA ILE A 222 -7.34 10.97 -9.94
C ILE A 222 -7.30 11.52 -8.51
N ILE A 223 -7.48 10.64 -7.53
CA ILE A 223 -7.60 10.96 -6.12
C ILE A 223 -6.58 10.12 -5.38
N ARG A 224 -5.67 10.75 -4.65
CA ARG A 224 -4.78 10.08 -3.71
C ARG A 224 -5.50 9.87 -2.40
N THR A 225 -5.50 8.65 -1.89
CA THR A 225 -5.97 8.39 -0.53
C THR A 225 -4.85 8.62 0.47
N ASP A 226 -5.18 9.20 1.61
CA ASP A 226 -4.24 9.46 2.71
C ASP A 226 -4.91 9.00 4.00
N PHE A 227 -4.40 7.93 4.59
CA PHE A 227 -4.91 7.36 5.84
C PHE A 227 -3.91 7.66 6.97
N PRO A 228 -4.39 7.85 8.21
CA PRO A 228 -3.49 7.93 9.37
C PRO A 228 -2.56 6.72 9.43
N ASP A 229 -1.36 6.88 10.00
CA ASP A 229 -0.32 5.82 10.05
C ASP A 229 -0.85 4.50 10.64
N GLU A 230 -1.68 4.59 11.68
CA GLU A 230 -2.35 3.45 12.32
C GLU A 230 -3.29 2.66 11.39
N GLN A 231 -3.71 3.28 10.28
CA GLN A 231 -4.60 2.76 9.25
C GLN A 231 -3.94 2.69 7.88
N SER A 232 -2.61 2.79 7.80
CA SER A 232 -1.83 2.70 6.56
C SER A 232 -2.12 1.44 5.74
N ARG A 233 -2.49 0.32 6.40
CA ARG A 233 -2.97 -0.92 5.74
C ARG A 233 -4.18 -0.74 4.83
N CYS A 234 -4.92 0.35 4.99
CA CYS A 234 -6.10 0.69 4.21
C CYS A 234 -5.74 1.47 2.95
N ASP A 235 -4.52 2.00 2.85
CA ASP A 235 -4.10 2.73 1.67
C ASP A 235 -3.94 1.76 0.49
N ALA A 236 -4.80 1.94 -0.50
CA ALA A 236 -4.82 1.14 -1.72
C ALA A 236 -4.23 1.93 -2.89
N GLY A 237 -3.63 3.10 -2.63
CA GLY A 237 -3.06 3.99 -3.62
C GLY A 237 -4.12 4.85 -4.33
N ASN A 238 -3.74 5.38 -5.49
CA ASN A 238 -4.57 6.33 -6.22
C ASN A 238 -5.84 5.68 -6.78
N ILE A 239 -6.94 6.40 -6.58
CA ILE A 239 -8.28 6.07 -7.08
C ILE A 239 -8.56 6.93 -8.31
N THR A 240 -9.03 6.31 -9.38
CA THR A 240 -9.60 7.02 -10.52
C THR A 240 -11.12 6.93 -10.46
N LEU A 241 -11.78 8.09 -10.38
CA LEU A 241 -13.23 8.21 -10.37
C LEU A 241 -13.72 8.82 -11.69
N THR A 242 -14.60 8.12 -12.40
CA THR A 242 -15.12 8.57 -13.70
C THR A 242 -16.64 8.60 -13.69
N ARG A 243 -17.24 9.75 -13.99
CA ARG A 243 -18.71 9.85 -14.05
C ARG A 243 -19.27 9.21 -15.32
N ARG A 244 -20.34 8.43 -15.15
CA ARG A 244 -21.11 7.82 -16.24
C ARG A 244 -22.31 8.69 -16.61
N LYS A 245 -22.85 8.47 -17.81
CA LYS A 245 -24.03 9.18 -18.33
C LYS A 245 -25.31 8.88 -17.53
N ASP A 246 -25.39 7.71 -16.90
CA ASP A 246 -26.52 7.25 -16.09
C ASP A 246 -26.52 7.80 -14.65
N GLY A 247 -25.60 8.71 -14.33
CA GLY A 247 -25.48 9.31 -13.00
C GLY A 247 -24.66 8.50 -11.99
N ARG A 248 -24.19 7.29 -12.34
CA ARG A 248 -23.23 6.52 -11.53
C ARG A 248 -21.79 6.98 -11.78
N ALA A 249 -20.85 6.47 -10.99
CA ALA A 249 -19.43 6.66 -11.23
C ALA A 249 -18.69 5.32 -11.22
N ASP A 250 -17.79 5.12 -12.16
CA ASP A 250 -16.87 3.98 -12.11
C ASP A 250 -15.67 4.38 -11.24
N ILE A 251 -15.31 3.48 -10.32
CA ILE A 251 -14.13 3.60 -9.47
C ILE A 251 -13.12 2.54 -9.88
N VAL A 252 -11.88 2.96 -10.07
CA VAL A 252 -10.77 2.08 -10.46
C VAL A 252 -9.55 2.39 -9.62
N TYR A 253 -8.98 1.35 -9.01
CA TYR A 253 -7.64 1.39 -8.43
C TYR A 253 -6.70 0.79 -9.47
N TYR A 254 -5.73 1.58 -9.92
CA TYR A 254 -4.70 1.05 -10.83
C TYR A 254 -3.57 0.44 -10.01
N ALA A 255 -2.92 -0.57 -10.58
CA ALA A 255 -1.59 -0.95 -10.13
C ALA A 255 -0.62 0.24 -10.31
N PRO A 256 0.53 0.24 -9.64
CA PRO A 256 1.52 1.33 -9.73
C PRO A 256 1.90 1.70 -11.16
N ASN A 257 1.86 0.74 -12.08
CA ASN A 257 2.08 0.94 -13.52
C ASN A 257 1.03 1.81 -14.25
N GLN A 258 -0.03 2.27 -13.55
CA GLN A 258 -1.12 3.11 -14.06
C GLN A 258 -1.87 2.58 -15.29
N ARG A 259 -1.70 1.30 -15.65
CA ARG A 259 -2.31 0.66 -16.82
C ARG A 259 -3.21 -0.50 -16.44
N THR A 260 -2.80 -1.23 -15.42
CA THR A 260 -3.51 -2.41 -14.97
C THR A 260 -4.57 -2.03 -13.94
N LYS A 261 -5.83 -2.41 -14.20
CA LYS A 261 -6.93 -2.20 -13.26
C LYS A 261 -6.87 -3.27 -12.16
N LYS A 262 -6.41 -2.88 -10.97
CA LYS A 262 -6.30 -3.79 -9.83
C LYS A 262 -7.68 -4.09 -9.23
N THR A 263 -8.40 -3.02 -8.91
CA THR A 263 -9.71 -3.11 -8.27
C THR A 263 -10.68 -2.23 -9.05
N THR A 264 -11.89 -2.72 -9.30
CA THR A 264 -12.92 -1.93 -9.99
C THR A 264 -14.26 -2.05 -9.29
N GLY A 265 -15.07 -1.00 -9.40
CA GLY A 265 -16.47 -1.05 -9.01
C GLY A 265 -17.28 0.07 -9.65
N THR A 266 -18.56 0.09 -9.33
CA THR A 266 -19.46 1.17 -9.73
C THR A 266 -20.15 1.72 -8.49
N LEU A 267 -20.03 3.03 -8.30
CA LEU A 267 -20.58 3.77 -7.18
C LEU A 267 -21.86 4.49 -7.60
N ARG A 268 -22.80 4.60 -6.65
CA ARG A 268 -24.03 5.38 -6.76
C ARG A 268 -23.90 6.63 -5.90
N ARG A 269 -24.45 7.74 -6.38
CA ARG A 269 -24.51 8.98 -5.60
C ARG A 269 -25.67 8.91 -4.62
N THR A 270 -25.39 9.02 -3.33
CA THR A 270 -26.39 8.94 -2.25
C THR A 270 -26.62 10.28 -1.53
N GLY A 271 -25.76 11.28 -1.73
CA GLY A 271 -25.91 12.63 -1.18
C GLY A 271 -26.53 13.63 -2.16
N LYS A 272 -27.42 14.50 -1.68
CA LYS A 272 -28.01 15.62 -2.43
C LYS A 272 -26.87 16.54 -2.91
N ARG A 273 -26.96 17.03 -4.15
CA ARG A 273 -26.06 18.08 -4.67
C ARG A 273 -26.18 19.28 -3.71
N PRO A 274 -25.08 19.80 -3.14
CA PRO A 274 -25.16 21.09 -2.44
C PRO A 274 -25.69 22.15 -3.41
#